data_AF-A0A7R7VH52-F1
#
_entry.id   AF-A0A7R7VH52-F1
#
_cell.length_a   1.000
_cell.length_b   1.000
_cell.length_c   1.000
_cell.angle_alpha   90.00
_cell.angle_beta   90.00
_cell.angle_gamma   90.00
#
_symmetry.space_group_name_H-M   'P 1'
#
loop_
_entity.id
_entity.type
_entity.pdbx_description
1 polymer ?
#
loop_
_entity_poly.entity_id
_entity_poly.type
_entity_poly.pdbx_seq_one_letter_code
_entity_poly.pdbx_strand_id
1 'polypeptide(L)'
;MTPPPLPPANPDEHQYWTDPILCEETRTRLEHFRNLGWLPPNYKPKTLEGLAVVERYWRRYCAHSNEDYVEYLLSEDKAIYMNFLDWMSRTSREKRLQTYDEYWRRLCQYFGLFARQPVNHHVHEQMRRYLEQVFPAERKISCPRKRKRGDSFKSDLPQRISSDDLPNTICYRDIELFYLRDPDGGRDVLCAIIEFHNLKGRPEGADGTKFFMHGDYQLAYCPIAQIVSLAFRDDAFENELTSELIWRIKVPKRTRALPLRWKKDKLNLPLLRRVVRTPYGYGVHPTLPMTYDSSRLALKDLGEDRGFEDNLGHYNF
;
A
#
# COMPACT_ATOMS: atom_id res chain seq x y z
N MET A 1 -10.67 17.37 -48.92
CA MET A 1 -11.30 18.01 -47.74
C MET A 1 -10.18 18.45 -46.82
N THR A 2 -9.94 19.75 -46.72
CA THR A 2 -8.99 20.35 -45.79
C THR A 2 -9.57 20.34 -44.38
N PRO A 3 -8.80 19.98 -43.34
CA PRO A 3 -9.29 20.02 -41.97
C PRO A 3 -9.63 21.46 -41.56
N PRO A 4 -10.67 21.67 -40.74
CA PRO A 4 -11.05 23.00 -40.29
C PRO A 4 -9.91 23.61 -39.45
N PRO A 5 -9.70 24.95 -39.55
CA PRO A 5 -8.67 25.62 -38.79
C PRO A 5 -8.94 25.51 -37.29
N LEU A 6 -7.89 25.24 -36.53
CA LEU A 6 -7.94 25.19 -35.07
C LEU A 6 -8.35 26.57 -34.53
N PRO A 7 -9.20 26.63 -33.48
CA PRO A 7 -9.56 27.89 -32.84
C PRO A 7 -8.32 28.58 -32.26
N PRO A 8 -8.27 29.93 -32.27
CA PRO A 8 -7.16 30.68 -31.70
C PRO A 8 -7.02 30.39 -30.20
N ALA A 9 -5.78 30.18 -29.76
CA ALA A 9 -5.46 29.95 -28.35
C ALA A 9 -5.95 31.13 -27.51
N ASN A 10 -6.65 30.83 -26.40
CA ASN A 10 -7.16 31.82 -25.48
C ASN A 10 -5.99 32.41 -24.66
N PRO A 11 -5.70 33.72 -24.76
CA PRO A 11 -4.59 34.34 -24.02
C PRO A 11 -4.78 34.33 -22.49
N ASP A 12 -6.00 34.11 -21.99
CA ASP A 12 -6.30 34.03 -20.55
C ASP A 12 -6.26 32.59 -19.98
N GLU A 13 -5.94 31.59 -20.82
CA GLU A 13 -5.78 30.21 -20.38
C GLU A 13 -4.36 30.02 -19.84
N HIS A 14 -4.17 30.29 -18.54
CA HIS A 14 -2.93 29.98 -17.83
C HIS A 14 -2.64 28.48 -17.89
N GLN A 15 -1.82 28.07 -18.85
CA GLN A 15 -1.20 26.74 -18.87
C GLN A 15 -0.14 26.72 -17.75
N TYR A 16 -0.47 26.13 -16.61
CA TYR A 16 0.44 25.91 -15.47
C TYR A 16 1.74 25.15 -15.80
N TRP A 17 1.93 24.74 -17.04
CA TRP A 17 3.04 23.91 -17.53
C TRP A 17 4.06 24.68 -18.38
N THR A 18 3.83 25.97 -18.64
CA THR A 18 4.65 26.78 -19.58
C THR A 18 5.40 27.94 -18.94
N ASP A 19 5.54 28.01 -17.62
CA ASP A 19 6.61 28.84 -17.07
C ASP A 19 7.94 28.14 -17.43
N PRO A 20 8.75 28.71 -18.34
CA PRO A 20 10.04 28.11 -18.66
C PRO A 20 10.87 28.25 -17.39
N ILE A 21 11.13 27.14 -16.70
CA ILE A 21 12.09 27.12 -15.60
C ILE A 21 13.37 27.73 -16.19
N LEU A 22 13.74 28.92 -15.73
CA LEU A 22 14.88 29.63 -16.29
C LEU A 22 16.09 28.69 -16.27
N CYS A 23 16.90 28.74 -17.33
CA CYS A 23 18.11 27.91 -17.46
C CYS A 23 18.99 27.96 -16.20
N GLU A 24 19.01 29.09 -15.49
CA GLU A 24 19.76 29.28 -14.24
C GLU A 24 19.13 28.55 -13.04
N GLU A 25 17.82 28.64 -12.85
CA GLU A 25 17.13 27.93 -11.76
C GLU A 25 17.25 26.41 -11.93
N THR A 26 17.19 25.93 -13.18
CA THR A 26 17.44 24.51 -13.49
C THR A 26 18.87 24.11 -13.13
N ARG A 27 19.88 24.95 -13.42
CA ARG A 27 21.28 24.69 -13.04
C ARG A 27 21.46 24.66 -11.53
N THR A 28 20.89 25.61 -10.80
CA THR A 28 20.95 25.65 -9.32
C THR A 28 20.29 24.43 -8.70
N ARG A 29 19.14 23.97 -9.24
CA ARG A 29 18.48 22.74 -8.77
C ARG A 29 19.31 21.49 -9.06
N LEU A 30 19.95 21.40 -10.24
CA LEU A 30 20.84 20.29 -10.57
C LEU A 30 22.07 20.25 -9.64
N GLU A 31 22.64 21.40 -9.31
CA GLU A 31 23.73 21.50 -8.32
C GLU A 31 23.27 21.06 -6.93
N HIS A 32 22.08 21.49 -6.50
CA HIS A 32 21.45 21.04 -5.26
C HIS A 32 21.27 19.52 -5.23
N PHE A 33 20.75 18.89 -6.30
CA PHE A 33 20.56 17.44 -6.36
C PHE A 33 21.87 16.67 -6.44
N ARG A 34 22.91 17.21 -7.08
CA ARG A 34 24.26 16.63 -7.06
C ARG A 34 24.86 16.64 -5.65
N ASN A 35 24.57 17.68 -4.87
CA ASN A 35 25.03 17.81 -3.49
C ASN A 35 24.24 16.95 -2.49
N LEU A 36 23.00 16.56 -2.81
CA LEU A 36 22.14 15.71 -1.97
C LEU A 36 22.69 14.29 -1.76
N GLY A 37 23.56 13.79 -2.65
CA GLY A 37 24.21 12.50 -2.50
C GLY A 37 23.24 11.29 -2.53
N TRP A 38 23.64 10.19 -1.89
CA TRP A 38 22.80 8.99 -1.79
C TRP A 38 21.70 9.16 -0.74
N LEU A 39 20.45 8.95 -1.16
CA LEU A 39 19.29 8.99 -0.27
C LEU A 39 18.99 7.60 0.29
N PRO A 40 18.87 7.44 1.61
CA PRO A 40 18.57 6.15 2.21
C PRO A 40 17.15 5.67 1.88
N PRO A 41 16.93 4.36 1.71
CA PRO A 41 15.60 3.80 1.53
C PRO A 41 14.69 4.10 2.73
N ASN A 42 13.52 4.68 2.49
CA ASN A 42 12.48 4.89 3.52
C ASN A 42 11.68 3.59 3.75
N TYR A 43 12.23 2.68 4.55
CA TYR A 43 11.59 1.40 4.85
C TYR A 43 10.43 1.53 5.84
N LYS A 44 9.28 0.91 5.51
CA LYS A 44 8.16 0.75 6.44
C LYS A 44 8.60 -0.04 7.71
N PRO A 45 7.96 0.18 8.88
CA PRO A 45 8.34 -0.49 10.13
C PRO A 45 8.44 -2.02 10.03
N LYS A 46 7.48 -2.66 9.36
CA LYS A 46 7.47 -4.11 9.14
C LYS A 46 8.69 -4.61 8.33
N THR A 47 9.21 -3.78 7.42
CA THR A 47 10.44 -4.10 6.67
C THR A 47 11.67 -3.98 7.56
N LEU A 48 11.74 -2.98 8.44
CA LEU A 48 12.82 -2.85 9.42
C LEU A 48 12.83 -4.03 10.41
N GLU A 49 11.67 -4.48 10.88
CA GLU A 49 11.57 -5.70 11.70
C GLU A 49 12.12 -6.93 10.95
N GLY A 50 11.77 -7.10 9.68
CA GLY A 50 12.29 -8.18 8.84
C GLY A 50 13.79 -8.10 8.61
N LEU A 51 14.31 -6.90 8.39
CA LEU A 51 15.75 -6.63 8.27
C LEU A 51 16.49 -6.99 9.56
N ALA A 52 15.99 -6.57 10.73
CA ALA A 52 16.60 -6.88 12.03
C ALA A 52 16.65 -8.40 12.31
N VAL A 53 15.67 -9.16 11.82
CA VAL A 53 15.68 -10.63 11.91
C VAL A 53 16.82 -11.21 11.07
N VAL A 54 16.98 -10.77 9.82
CA VAL A 54 18.05 -11.28 8.94
C VAL A 54 19.42 -10.82 9.39
N GLU A 55 19.56 -9.56 9.78
CA GLU A 55 20.78 -9.00 10.40
C GLU A 55 21.24 -9.88 11.57
N ARG A 56 20.31 -10.28 12.45
CA ARG A 56 20.62 -11.13 13.59
C ARG A 56 21.13 -12.51 13.19
N TYR A 57 20.58 -13.12 12.14
CA TYR A 57 21.08 -14.39 11.65
C TYR A 57 22.44 -14.22 10.97
N TRP A 58 22.60 -13.18 10.16
CA TRP A 58 23.83 -12.86 9.45
C TRP A 58 25.00 -12.66 10.41
N ARG A 59 24.83 -11.82 11.43
CA ARG A 59 25.87 -11.59 12.46
C ARG A 59 26.24 -12.87 13.21
N ARG A 60 25.27 -13.77 13.47
CA ARG A 60 25.58 -15.07 14.10
C ARG A 60 26.38 -15.98 13.19
N TYR A 61 26.07 -16.00 11.90
CA TYR A 61 26.83 -16.75 10.91
C TYR A 61 28.27 -16.22 10.82
N CYS A 62 28.45 -14.91 10.66
CA CYS A 62 29.78 -14.30 10.61
C CYS A 62 30.56 -14.52 11.92
N ALA A 63 29.92 -14.44 13.08
CA ALA A 63 30.54 -14.77 14.36
C ALA A 63 30.94 -16.26 14.47
N HIS A 64 30.19 -17.17 13.83
CA HIS A 64 30.56 -18.59 13.77
C HIS A 64 31.78 -18.83 12.89
N SER A 65 31.90 -18.08 11.79
CA SER A 65 33.05 -18.13 10.88
C SER A 65 34.25 -17.28 11.36
N ASN A 66 34.09 -16.50 12.44
CA ASN A 66 35.06 -15.54 12.98
C ASN A 66 35.46 -14.44 11.98
N GLU A 67 34.49 -13.95 11.22
CA GLU A 67 34.67 -12.98 10.14
C GLU A 67 33.86 -11.70 10.40
N ASP A 68 34.29 -10.58 9.83
CA ASP A 68 33.53 -9.34 9.92
C ASP A 68 32.27 -9.40 9.05
N TYR A 69 31.13 -9.06 9.65
CA TYR A 69 29.84 -9.19 8.99
C TYR A 69 29.62 -8.16 7.88
N VAL A 70 30.26 -7.01 7.94
CA VAL A 70 30.16 -5.97 6.89
C VAL A 70 31.05 -6.35 5.72
N GLU A 71 32.29 -6.77 5.97
CA GLU A 71 33.21 -7.20 4.91
C GLU A 71 32.66 -8.41 4.15
N TYR A 72 32.17 -9.44 4.86
CA TYR A 72 31.53 -10.60 4.22
C TYR A 72 30.28 -10.21 3.44
N LEU A 73 29.48 -9.27 3.97
CA LEU A 73 28.27 -8.81 3.27
C LEU A 73 28.65 -8.09 1.98
N LEU A 74 29.68 -7.25 2.01
CA LEU A 74 30.12 -6.43 0.88
C LEU A 74 31.02 -7.16 -0.13
N SER A 75 31.52 -8.36 0.21
CA SER A 75 32.35 -9.19 -0.67
C SER A 75 31.68 -9.60 -1.99
N GLU A 76 30.35 -9.57 -2.05
CA GLU A 76 29.52 -10.08 -3.15
C GLU A 76 29.84 -11.54 -3.57
N ASP A 77 30.49 -12.32 -2.72
CA ASP A 77 30.78 -13.72 -3.03
C ASP A 77 29.52 -14.59 -2.85
N LYS A 78 29.04 -15.15 -3.97
CA LYS A 78 27.91 -16.08 -3.99
C LYS A 78 28.12 -17.27 -3.08
N ALA A 79 29.36 -17.76 -2.91
CA ALA A 79 29.65 -18.90 -2.05
C ALA A 79 29.34 -18.58 -0.58
N ILE A 80 29.65 -17.35 -0.15
CA ILE A 80 29.37 -16.87 1.20
C ILE A 80 27.86 -16.80 1.44
N TYR A 81 27.10 -16.26 0.50
CA TYR A 81 25.64 -16.18 0.62
C TYR A 81 24.96 -17.55 0.58
N MET A 82 25.43 -18.47 -0.27
CA MET A 82 24.95 -19.85 -0.31
C MET A 82 25.24 -20.56 1.01
N ASN A 83 26.45 -20.43 1.53
CA ASN A 83 26.85 -21.05 2.80
C ASN A 83 26.04 -20.50 3.97
N PHE A 84 25.77 -19.19 4.00
CA PHE A 84 24.90 -18.58 5.00
C PHE A 84 23.49 -19.20 5.01
N LEU A 85 22.88 -19.38 3.83
CA LEU A 85 21.54 -19.95 3.74
C LEU A 85 21.52 -21.46 4.07
N ASP A 86 22.54 -22.21 3.65
CA ASP A 86 22.73 -23.61 4.06
C ASP A 86 22.92 -23.72 5.57
N TRP A 87 23.83 -22.93 6.16
CA TRP A 87 24.04 -22.84 7.61
C TRP A 87 22.75 -22.48 8.34
N MET A 88 22.00 -21.50 7.84
CA MET A 88 20.71 -21.11 8.43
C MET A 88 19.72 -22.27 8.39
N SER A 89 19.66 -23.01 7.28
CA SER A 89 18.78 -24.17 7.14
C SER A 89 19.11 -25.30 8.12
N ARG A 90 20.39 -25.51 8.43
CA ARG A 90 20.87 -26.54 9.36
C ARG A 90 20.73 -26.14 10.83
N THR A 91 20.94 -24.86 11.14
CA THR A 91 20.99 -24.37 12.53
C THR A 91 19.65 -23.90 13.08
N SER A 92 18.64 -23.78 12.22
CA SER A 92 17.32 -23.30 12.60
C SER A 92 16.23 -24.30 12.21
N ARG A 93 15.04 -24.16 12.81
CA ARG A 93 13.89 -25.01 12.44
C ARG A 93 13.58 -24.86 10.96
N GLU A 94 13.22 -25.97 10.32
CA GLU A 94 12.85 -26.09 8.90
C GLU A 94 11.81 -25.01 8.52
N LYS A 95 12.04 -24.35 7.39
CA LYS A 95 11.20 -23.23 6.88
C LYS A 95 10.75 -23.51 5.46
N ARG A 96 9.72 -22.79 5.02
CA ARG A 96 9.26 -22.81 3.63
C ARG A 96 10.23 -22.06 2.72
N LEU A 97 10.28 -22.44 1.44
CA LEU A 97 11.04 -21.74 0.39
C LEU A 97 10.78 -20.22 0.38
N GLN A 98 9.50 -19.81 0.42
CA GLN A 98 9.09 -18.39 0.47
C GLN A 98 9.75 -17.60 1.62
N THR A 99 10.06 -18.28 2.72
CA THR A 99 10.73 -17.64 3.86
C THR A 99 12.22 -17.40 3.56
N TYR A 100 12.88 -18.31 2.85
CA TYR A 100 14.27 -18.12 2.39
C TYR A 100 14.36 -17.07 1.29
N ASP A 101 13.40 -17.01 0.37
CA ASP A 101 13.29 -15.92 -0.60
C ASP A 101 13.12 -14.56 0.09
N GLU A 102 12.26 -14.48 1.11
CA GLU A 102 12.10 -13.26 1.88
C GLU A 102 13.40 -12.90 2.60
N TYR A 103 14.10 -13.85 3.21
CA TYR A 103 15.38 -13.59 3.86
C TYR A 103 16.47 -13.14 2.90
N TRP A 104 16.58 -13.75 1.72
CA TRP A 104 17.50 -13.30 0.69
C TRP A 104 17.19 -11.87 0.25
N ARG A 105 15.91 -11.56 0.02
CA ARG A 105 15.49 -10.18 -0.29
C ARG A 105 15.85 -9.20 0.82
N ARG A 106 15.69 -9.56 2.09
CA ARG A 106 16.09 -8.71 3.22
C ARG A 106 17.61 -8.57 3.32
N LEU A 107 18.37 -9.63 3.03
CA LEU A 107 19.83 -9.55 3.00
C LEU A 107 20.32 -8.61 1.89
N CYS A 108 19.73 -8.65 0.69
CA CYS A 108 20.00 -7.67 -0.37
C CYS A 108 19.64 -6.23 0.04
N GLN A 109 18.53 -6.06 0.77
CA GLN A 109 18.14 -4.75 1.32
C GLN A 109 19.13 -4.26 2.37
N TYR A 110 19.66 -5.17 3.19
CA TYR A 110 20.70 -4.88 4.19
C TYR A 110 22.03 -4.52 3.51
N PHE A 111 22.43 -5.27 2.48
CA PHE A 111 23.58 -4.93 1.63
C PHE A 111 23.47 -3.51 1.08
N GLY A 112 22.31 -3.16 0.51
CA GLY A 112 22.09 -1.84 -0.08
C GLY A 112 22.21 -0.68 0.91
N LEU A 113 22.02 -0.92 2.22
CA LEU A 113 22.24 0.10 3.25
C LEU A 113 23.73 0.44 3.43
N PHE A 114 24.63 -0.53 3.28
CA PHE A 114 26.07 -0.31 3.42
C PHE A 114 26.73 0.02 2.08
N ALA A 115 26.41 -0.75 1.04
CA ALA A 115 27.02 -0.62 -0.28
C ALA A 115 26.52 0.61 -1.06
N ARG A 116 25.36 1.17 -0.67
CA ARG A 116 24.66 2.26 -1.40
C ARG A 116 24.32 1.92 -2.85
N GLN A 117 24.33 0.64 -3.19
CA GLN A 117 24.03 0.09 -4.51
C GLN A 117 23.32 -1.27 -4.36
N PRO A 118 22.58 -1.73 -5.37
CA PRO A 118 22.03 -3.09 -5.36
C PRO A 118 23.17 -4.12 -5.50
N VAL A 119 22.94 -5.32 -4.94
CA VAL A 119 23.83 -6.48 -5.15
C VAL A 119 23.97 -6.75 -6.65
N ASN A 120 25.17 -7.10 -7.10
CA ASN A 120 25.43 -7.48 -8.49
C ASN A 120 24.37 -8.44 -9.05
N HIS A 121 23.83 -8.09 -10.23
CA HIS A 121 22.77 -8.83 -10.90
C HIS A 121 23.11 -10.32 -11.08
N HIS A 122 24.35 -10.64 -11.43
CA HIS A 122 24.78 -12.03 -11.64
C HIS A 122 24.70 -12.83 -10.34
N VAL A 123 25.18 -12.26 -9.23
CA VAL A 123 25.12 -12.90 -7.90
C VAL A 123 23.67 -13.08 -7.47
N HIS A 124 22.84 -12.05 -7.67
CA HIS A 124 21.42 -12.11 -7.36
C HIS A 124 20.68 -13.21 -8.13
N GLU A 125 20.98 -13.38 -9.42
CA GLU A 125 20.37 -14.42 -10.25
C GLU A 125 20.86 -15.82 -9.86
N GLN A 126 22.16 -15.98 -9.57
CA GLN A 126 22.70 -17.25 -9.09
C GLN A 126 22.08 -17.68 -7.76
N MET A 127 21.87 -16.75 -6.84
CA MET A 127 21.21 -17.03 -5.56
C MET A 127 19.75 -17.45 -5.74
N ARG A 128 19.03 -16.86 -6.68
CA ARG A 128 17.67 -17.29 -7.02
C ARG A 128 17.65 -18.74 -7.52
N ARG A 129 18.53 -19.09 -8.46
CA ARG A 129 18.65 -20.46 -8.99
C ARG A 129 19.00 -21.46 -7.89
N TYR A 130 19.91 -21.08 -6.98
CA TYR A 130 20.27 -21.90 -5.83
C TYR A 130 19.08 -22.17 -4.92
N LEU A 131 18.31 -21.13 -4.57
CA LEU A 131 17.14 -21.27 -3.72
C LEU A 131 16.09 -22.22 -4.31
N GLU A 132 15.80 -22.07 -5.60
CA GLU A 132 14.83 -22.89 -6.33
C GLU A 132 15.27 -24.37 -6.45
N GLN A 133 16.57 -24.63 -6.59
CA GLN A 133 17.10 -25.99 -6.75
C GLN A 133 17.32 -26.73 -5.43
N VAL A 134 17.72 -26.03 -4.36
CA VAL A 134 18.16 -26.65 -3.11
C VAL A 134 17.03 -26.80 -2.08
N PHE A 135 16.03 -25.91 -2.11
CA PHE A 135 14.92 -25.94 -1.15
C PHE A 135 13.61 -26.34 -1.86
N PRO A 136 13.06 -27.55 -1.64
CA PRO A 136 11.85 -28.00 -2.32
C PRO A 136 10.60 -27.17 -1.94
N ALA A 137 9.68 -27.01 -2.89
CA ALA A 137 8.55 -26.09 -2.81
C ALA A 137 7.49 -26.41 -1.72
N GLU A 138 7.51 -27.59 -1.09
CA GLU A 138 6.40 -28.02 -0.23
C GLU A 138 6.87 -28.76 1.02
N ARG A 139 7.00 -28.05 2.15
CA ARG A 139 6.96 -28.67 3.49
C ARG A 139 6.11 -27.82 4.44
N LYS A 140 4.96 -28.35 4.86
CA LYS A 140 4.05 -27.74 5.86
C LYS A 140 4.47 -28.20 7.26
N ILE A 141 4.94 -27.31 8.14
CA ILE A 141 4.87 -27.54 9.60
C ILE A 141 4.61 -26.25 10.38
N SER A 142 3.90 -26.41 11.50
CA SER A 142 3.35 -25.46 12.48
C SER A 142 4.37 -24.61 13.25
N CYS A 143 4.05 -23.32 13.42
CA CYS A 143 4.77 -22.39 14.31
C CYS A 143 4.09 -22.27 15.69
N PRO A 144 4.80 -22.50 16.81
CA PRO A 144 4.35 -22.08 18.14
C PRO A 144 4.52 -20.57 18.37
N ARG A 145 3.61 -20.00 19.17
CA ARG A 145 3.51 -18.57 19.57
C ARG A 145 4.84 -17.94 20.03
N LYS A 146 5.04 -16.68 19.61
CA LYS A 146 6.14 -15.78 20.00
C LYS A 146 6.34 -15.75 21.52
N ARG A 147 7.53 -16.14 21.99
CA ARG A 147 8.05 -15.71 23.31
C ARG A 147 8.74 -14.36 23.14
N LYS A 148 8.28 -13.33 23.85
CA LYS A 148 9.06 -12.10 24.09
C LYS A 148 10.31 -12.52 24.89
N ARG A 149 11.50 -12.28 24.35
CA ARG A 149 12.76 -12.36 25.09
C ARG A 149 13.44 -11.00 25.05
N GLY A 150 14.03 -10.66 26.19
CA GLY A 150 14.57 -9.35 26.53
C GLY A 150 15.56 -8.80 25.50
N ASP A 151 15.47 -7.49 25.36
CA ASP A 151 16.10 -6.70 24.33
C ASP A 151 17.49 -6.26 24.82
N SER A 152 18.54 -6.85 24.25
CA SER A 152 19.92 -6.37 24.34
C SER A 152 20.56 -6.24 22.96
N PHE A 153 19.76 -6.30 21.89
CA PHE A 153 20.24 -6.23 20.51
C PHE A 153 20.19 -4.78 20.02
N LYS A 154 21.34 -4.09 20.01
CA LYS A 154 21.48 -2.81 19.32
C LYS A 154 21.61 -3.09 17.82
N SER A 155 20.59 -2.70 17.05
CA SER A 155 20.58 -2.80 15.58
C SER A 155 21.22 -1.56 14.97
N ASP A 156 21.98 -1.74 13.88
CA ASP A 156 22.58 -0.62 13.13
C ASP A 156 21.62 -0.05 12.07
N LEU A 157 20.36 -0.51 12.06
CA LEU A 157 19.34 -0.01 11.14
C LEU A 157 18.97 1.44 11.50
N PRO A 158 18.81 2.32 10.49
CA PRO A 158 18.38 3.69 10.73
C PRO A 158 16.99 3.72 11.39
N GLN A 159 16.82 4.61 12.38
CA GLN A 159 15.53 4.84 13.01
C GLN A 159 14.60 5.56 12.03
N ARG A 160 13.41 5.00 11.79
CA ARG A 160 12.40 5.61 10.92
C ARG A 160 11.90 6.92 11.54
N ILE A 161 11.99 8.02 10.80
CA ILE A 161 11.25 9.25 11.10
C ILE A 161 9.80 9.00 10.66
N SER A 162 8.88 8.95 11.61
CA SER A 162 7.45 8.75 11.35
C SER A 162 6.82 10.10 10.97
N SER A 163 6.60 10.32 9.67
CA SER A 163 5.75 11.42 9.21
C SER A 163 4.34 10.89 8.96
N ASP A 164 3.43 11.35 9.84
CA ASP A 164 1.99 11.60 9.67
C ASP A 164 1.02 10.86 10.62
N ASP A 165 0.23 11.70 11.31
CA ASP A 165 -0.91 11.37 12.18
C ASP A 165 -2.20 11.07 11.38
N LEU A 166 -2.10 10.93 10.05
CA LEU A 166 -3.25 10.62 9.20
C LEU A 166 -3.54 9.10 9.22
N PRO A 167 -4.81 8.70 9.32
CA PRO A 167 -5.18 7.29 9.29
C PRO A 167 -4.83 6.69 7.92
N ASN A 168 -4.22 5.50 7.95
CA ASN A 168 -3.76 4.73 6.78
C ASN A 168 -4.91 4.13 5.92
N THR A 169 -6.04 4.83 5.82
CA THR A 169 -7.29 4.35 5.21
C THR A 169 -8.11 5.52 4.69
N ILE A 170 -9.05 5.23 3.79
CA ILE A 170 -10.08 6.18 3.34
C ILE A 170 -11.05 6.46 4.49
N CYS A 171 -11.28 7.74 4.77
CA CYS A 171 -12.30 8.25 5.68
C CYS A 171 -13.37 9.03 4.90
N TYR A 172 -14.47 9.40 5.55
CA TYR A 172 -15.54 10.17 4.88
C TYR A 172 -15.06 11.51 4.31
N ARG A 173 -14.09 12.18 4.95
CA ARG A 173 -13.50 13.43 4.42
C ARG A 173 -12.82 13.28 3.07
N ASP A 174 -12.37 12.07 2.73
CA ASP A 174 -11.66 11.78 1.49
C ASP A 174 -12.63 11.46 0.34
N ILE A 175 -13.95 11.50 0.60
CA ILE A 175 -15.01 11.16 -0.34
C ILE A 175 -15.88 12.38 -0.57
N GLU A 176 -15.94 12.85 -1.81
CA GLU A 176 -16.92 13.85 -2.24
C GLU A 176 -18.07 13.13 -2.95
N LEU A 177 -19.24 13.04 -2.31
CA LEU A 177 -20.43 12.41 -2.90
C LEU A 177 -21.38 13.50 -3.41
N PHE A 178 -21.86 13.40 -4.65
CA PHE A 178 -22.73 14.43 -5.23
C PHE A 178 -23.56 13.88 -6.39
N TYR A 179 -24.72 14.50 -6.64
CA TYR A 179 -25.47 14.26 -7.87
C TYR A 179 -24.95 15.17 -8.97
N LEU A 180 -24.75 14.61 -10.15
CA LEU A 180 -24.50 15.34 -11.38
C LEU A 180 -25.78 15.37 -12.21
N ARG A 181 -26.17 16.56 -12.66
CA ARG A 181 -27.37 16.74 -13.46
C ARG A 181 -27.16 16.20 -14.87
N ASP A 182 -28.17 15.49 -15.38
CA ASP A 182 -28.20 15.08 -16.77
C ASP A 182 -28.51 16.29 -17.69
N PRO A 183 -27.64 16.63 -18.66
CA PRO A 183 -27.86 17.75 -19.57
C PRO A 183 -29.06 17.54 -20.50
N ASP A 184 -29.37 16.30 -20.86
CA ASP A 184 -30.42 15.90 -21.79
C ASP A 184 -31.77 15.69 -21.09
N GLY A 185 -31.84 15.98 -19.78
CA GLY A 185 -33.05 15.86 -18.97
C GLY A 185 -33.37 14.43 -18.54
N GLY A 186 -32.42 13.52 -18.67
CA GLY A 186 -32.49 12.16 -18.14
C GLY A 186 -32.39 12.10 -16.61
N ARG A 187 -32.01 10.93 -16.09
CA ARG A 187 -31.90 10.72 -14.64
C ARG A 187 -30.57 11.25 -14.15
N ASP A 188 -30.61 12.14 -13.16
CA ASP A 188 -29.41 12.63 -12.48
C ASP A 188 -28.59 11.46 -11.91
N VAL A 189 -27.27 11.56 -12.05
CA VAL A 189 -26.34 10.48 -11.74
C VAL A 189 -25.66 10.77 -10.41
N LEU A 190 -25.72 9.82 -9.47
CA LEU A 190 -24.95 9.90 -8.23
C LEU A 190 -23.48 9.56 -8.55
N CYS A 191 -22.58 10.47 -8.21
CA CYS A 191 -21.14 10.37 -8.46
C CYS A 191 -20.36 10.53 -7.16
N ALA A 192 -19.17 9.95 -7.12
CA ALA A 192 -18.22 10.11 -6.04
C ALA A 192 -16.83 10.45 -6.59
N ILE A 193 -16.15 11.40 -5.95
CA ILE A 193 -14.70 11.56 -6.09
C ILE A 193 -14.06 11.02 -4.82
N ILE A 194 -13.14 10.08 -4.96
CA ILE A 194 -12.42 9.49 -3.82
C ILE A 194 -10.95 9.82 -3.94
N GLU A 195 -10.41 10.45 -2.92
CA GLU A 195 -8.99 10.80 -2.84
C GLU A 195 -8.21 9.73 -2.07
N PHE A 196 -7.20 9.16 -2.73
CA PHE A 196 -6.33 8.14 -2.15
C PHE A 196 -4.94 8.72 -1.90
N HIS A 197 -4.61 8.92 -0.63
CA HIS A 197 -3.30 9.39 -0.18
C HIS A 197 -2.24 8.28 -0.15
N ASN A 198 -2.66 7.01 0.00
CA ASN A 198 -1.78 5.87 0.29
C ASN A 198 -1.75 4.83 -0.83
N LEU A 199 -1.38 5.23 -2.05
CA LEU A 199 -1.28 4.29 -3.18
C LEU A 199 0.05 3.52 -3.21
N LYS A 200 -0.03 2.24 -3.59
CA LYS A 200 1.14 1.37 -3.75
C LYS A 200 2.07 1.94 -4.82
N GLY A 201 3.35 2.09 -4.49
CA GLY A 201 4.37 2.60 -5.41
C GLY A 201 4.51 4.12 -5.42
N ARG A 202 3.67 4.85 -4.69
CA ARG A 202 3.84 6.28 -4.43
C ARG A 202 4.62 6.48 -3.11
N PRO A 203 5.49 7.51 -3.03
CA PRO A 203 6.14 7.86 -1.77
C PRO A 203 5.10 8.37 -0.76
N GLU A 204 5.37 8.15 0.53
CA GLU A 204 4.57 8.67 1.64
C GLU A 204 4.59 10.21 1.60
N GLY A 205 3.42 10.85 1.72
CA GLY A 205 3.28 12.31 1.58
C GLY A 205 3.20 12.83 0.14
N ALA A 206 3.13 11.96 -0.88
CA ALA A 206 2.80 12.38 -2.24
C ALA A 206 1.35 12.91 -2.31
N ASP A 207 1.09 13.81 -3.27
CA ASP A 207 -0.27 14.30 -3.54
C ASP A 207 -1.24 13.12 -3.75
N GLY A 208 -2.41 13.23 -3.11
CA GLY A 208 -3.47 12.25 -3.21
C GLY A 208 -3.93 12.09 -4.66
N THR A 209 -4.21 10.84 -5.05
CA THR A 209 -4.79 10.57 -6.37
C THR A 209 -6.31 10.54 -6.26
N LYS A 210 -6.99 11.39 -7.03
CA LYS A 210 -8.46 11.46 -7.07
C LYS A 210 -9.01 10.54 -8.15
N PHE A 211 -9.97 9.69 -7.78
CA PHE A 211 -10.71 8.85 -8.71
C PHE A 211 -12.15 9.33 -8.80
N PHE A 212 -12.59 9.65 -10.01
CA PHE A 212 -13.99 9.92 -10.30
C PHE A 212 -14.72 8.62 -10.58
N MET A 213 -15.85 8.41 -9.89
CA MET A 213 -16.73 7.26 -10.04
C MET A 213 -18.15 7.75 -10.25
N HIS A 214 -18.88 7.09 -11.14
CA HIS A 214 -20.33 7.29 -11.29
C HIS A 214 -21.07 6.04 -10.83
N GLY A 215 -22.34 6.19 -10.45
CA GLY A 215 -23.18 5.06 -10.08
C GLY A 215 -23.26 4.06 -11.24
N ASP A 216 -22.98 2.80 -10.96
CA ASP A 216 -23.13 1.70 -11.92
C ASP A 216 -24.56 1.13 -11.86
N TYR A 217 -25.04 0.59 -12.98
CA TYR A 217 -26.30 -0.14 -13.08
C TYR A 217 -26.23 -1.48 -12.34
N GLN A 218 -25.05 -2.09 -12.21
CA GLN A 218 -24.88 -3.30 -11.40
C GLN A 218 -24.63 -2.96 -9.94
N LEU A 219 -25.71 -2.89 -9.15
CA LEU A 219 -25.68 -2.54 -7.72
C LEU A 219 -24.68 -3.38 -6.90
N ALA A 220 -24.47 -4.65 -7.25
CA ALA A 220 -23.54 -5.54 -6.56
C ALA A 220 -22.07 -5.09 -6.66
N TYR A 221 -21.70 -4.41 -7.75
CA TYR A 221 -20.33 -3.93 -7.99
C TYR A 221 -20.19 -2.42 -7.82
N CYS A 222 -21.29 -1.71 -7.60
CA CYS A 222 -21.30 -0.26 -7.48
C CYS A 222 -20.66 0.20 -6.15
N PRO A 223 -19.46 0.83 -6.16
CA PRO A 223 -18.80 1.28 -4.94
C PRO A 223 -19.60 2.38 -4.23
N ILE A 224 -20.35 3.20 -5.00
CA ILE A 224 -21.21 4.25 -4.46
C ILE A 224 -22.35 3.66 -3.63
N ALA A 225 -22.95 2.55 -4.07
CA ALA A 225 -24.00 1.87 -3.30
C ALA A 225 -23.45 1.37 -1.95
N GLN A 226 -22.21 0.88 -1.92
CA GLN A 226 -21.54 0.45 -0.69
C GLN A 226 -21.24 1.65 0.22
N ILE A 227 -20.71 2.76 -0.32
CA ILE A 227 -20.45 4.00 0.43
C ILE A 227 -21.74 4.52 1.07
N VAL A 228 -22.83 4.60 0.30
CA VAL A 228 -24.14 5.04 0.79
C VAL A 228 -24.66 4.13 1.91
N SER A 229 -24.55 2.82 1.74
CA SER A 229 -25.02 1.84 2.74
C SER A 229 -24.25 1.99 4.06
N LEU A 230 -22.93 2.15 3.97
CA LEU A 230 -22.07 2.40 5.14
C LEU A 230 -22.37 3.75 5.78
N ALA A 231 -22.60 4.79 4.98
CA ALA A 231 -22.96 6.13 5.46
C ALA A 231 -24.29 6.13 6.23
N PHE A 232 -25.31 5.39 5.78
CA PHE A 232 -26.56 5.22 6.53
C PHE A 232 -26.36 4.46 7.83
N ARG A 233 -25.59 3.38 7.80
CA ARG A 233 -25.26 2.62 9.03
C ARG A 233 -24.54 3.50 10.07
N ASP A 234 -23.73 4.44 9.59
CA ASP A 234 -22.90 5.31 10.43
C ASP A 234 -23.57 6.63 10.79
N ASP A 235 -24.80 6.87 10.29
CA ASP A 235 -25.51 8.14 10.41
C ASP A 235 -24.61 9.33 9.99
N ALA A 236 -23.97 9.18 8.82
CA ALA A 236 -22.90 10.06 8.36
C ALA A 236 -23.37 11.27 7.55
N PHE A 237 -24.59 11.25 7.01
CA PHE A 237 -25.12 12.37 6.22
C PHE A 237 -25.46 13.57 7.10
N GLU A 238 -25.07 14.77 6.66
CA GLU A 238 -25.40 16.02 7.38
C GLU A 238 -26.90 16.28 7.40
N ASN A 239 -27.60 15.96 6.30
CA ASN A 239 -29.04 16.10 6.18
C ASN A 239 -29.75 14.79 6.54
N GLU A 240 -30.98 14.91 7.05
CA GLU A 240 -31.87 13.76 7.24
C GLU A 240 -32.28 13.17 5.87
N LEU A 241 -31.57 12.12 5.47
CA LEU A 241 -31.85 11.36 4.26
C LEU A 241 -32.44 10.01 4.64
N THR A 242 -33.35 9.51 3.80
CA THR A 242 -33.78 8.10 3.86
C THR A 242 -33.14 7.31 2.72
N SER A 243 -33.11 5.99 2.89
CA SER A 243 -32.58 5.08 1.88
C SER A 243 -33.34 5.16 0.56
N GLU A 244 -34.64 5.48 0.56
CA GLU A 244 -35.41 5.70 -0.68
C GLU A 244 -35.18 7.09 -1.26
N LEU A 245 -35.06 8.10 -0.40
CA LEU A 245 -34.92 9.49 -0.83
C LEU A 245 -33.64 9.68 -1.62
N ILE A 246 -32.54 9.04 -1.22
CA ILE A 246 -31.25 9.16 -1.91
C ILE A 246 -31.38 8.80 -3.40
N TRP A 247 -32.16 7.79 -3.76
CA TRP A 247 -32.31 7.38 -5.16
C TRP A 247 -33.32 8.21 -5.96
N ARG A 248 -34.02 9.15 -5.30
CA ARG A 248 -35.10 9.98 -5.87
C ARG A 248 -34.77 11.48 -5.92
N ILE A 249 -33.70 11.91 -5.27
CA ILE A 249 -33.25 13.30 -5.29
C ILE A 249 -33.01 13.75 -6.74
N LYS A 250 -33.45 14.97 -7.04
CA LYS A 250 -33.18 15.66 -8.30
C LYS A 250 -32.39 16.93 -8.06
N VAL A 251 -31.42 17.19 -8.93
CA VAL A 251 -30.61 18.40 -8.89
C VAL A 251 -31.48 19.61 -9.29
N PRO A 252 -31.48 20.69 -8.49
CA PRO A 252 -32.21 21.92 -8.84
C PRO A 252 -31.84 22.45 -10.22
N LYS A 253 -32.82 23.00 -10.96
CA LYS A 253 -32.61 23.48 -12.35
C LYS A 253 -31.52 24.55 -12.53
N ARG A 254 -31.15 25.25 -11.45
CA ARG A 254 -30.14 26.33 -11.47
C ARG A 254 -28.73 25.82 -11.17
N THR A 255 -28.57 24.58 -10.73
CA THR A 255 -27.27 23.99 -10.39
C THR A 255 -26.94 22.82 -11.31
N ARG A 256 -25.64 22.61 -11.54
CA ARG A 256 -25.12 21.48 -12.34
C ARG A 256 -24.86 20.25 -11.49
N ALA A 257 -24.57 20.45 -10.21
CA ALA A 257 -24.34 19.39 -9.25
C ALA A 257 -25.00 19.71 -7.91
N LEU A 258 -25.29 18.66 -7.12
CA LEU A 258 -25.79 18.76 -5.76
C LEU A 258 -24.91 17.93 -4.82
N PRO A 259 -24.03 18.56 -4.02
CA PRO A 259 -23.17 17.84 -3.09
C PRO A 259 -23.95 17.29 -1.89
N LEU A 260 -23.63 16.05 -1.52
CA LEU A 260 -24.04 15.41 -0.27
C LEU A 260 -22.92 15.60 0.75
N ARG A 261 -23.24 16.26 1.85
CA ARG A 261 -22.28 16.58 2.90
C ARG A 261 -22.30 15.55 4.02
N TRP A 262 -21.14 15.37 4.64
CA TRP A 262 -20.95 14.54 5.82
C TRP A 262 -21.05 15.35 7.10
N LYS A 263 -21.50 14.73 8.20
CA LYS A 263 -21.41 15.33 9.53
C LYS A 263 -19.96 15.55 9.93
N LYS A 264 -19.67 16.68 10.57
CA LYS A 264 -18.29 17.07 10.96
C LYS A 264 -17.63 16.05 11.90
N ASP A 265 -18.38 15.42 12.78
CA ASP A 265 -17.88 14.40 13.72
C ASP A 265 -17.55 13.06 13.02
N LYS A 266 -18.03 12.84 11.79
CA LYS A 266 -17.82 11.60 11.02
C LYS A 266 -16.69 11.70 10.01
N LEU A 267 -16.14 12.89 9.75
CA LEU A 267 -15.12 13.12 8.72
C LEU A 267 -13.89 12.22 8.86
N ASN A 268 -13.48 11.93 10.10
CA ASN A 268 -12.28 11.12 10.40
C ASN A 268 -12.60 9.64 10.63
N LEU A 269 -13.86 9.23 10.46
CA LEU A 269 -14.29 7.87 10.64
C LEU A 269 -13.88 7.05 9.39
N PRO A 270 -13.14 5.94 9.55
CA PRO A 270 -12.82 5.08 8.42
C PRO A 270 -14.07 4.51 7.77
N LEU A 271 -14.11 4.54 6.44
CA LEU A 271 -15.22 3.96 5.69
C LEU A 271 -15.29 2.45 5.91
N LEU A 272 -14.16 1.76 5.68
CA LEU A 272 -14.02 0.31 5.89
C LEU A 272 -13.39 0.04 7.25
N ARG A 273 -14.18 -0.50 8.18
CA ARG A 273 -13.76 -0.77 9.56
C ARG A 273 -13.68 -2.26 9.86
N ARG A 274 -12.81 -2.60 10.81
CA ARG A 274 -12.53 -3.97 11.20
C ARG A 274 -13.77 -4.66 11.77
N VAL A 275 -14.03 -5.89 11.34
CA VAL A 275 -15.03 -6.76 11.97
C VAL A 275 -14.43 -7.38 13.23
N VAL A 276 -15.17 -7.31 14.34
CA VAL A 276 -14.78 -7.84 15.64
C VAL A 276 -15.81 -8.84 16.13
N ARG A 277 -15.35 -9.90 16.77
CA ARG A 277 -16.23 -10.88 17.41
C ARG A 277 -16.66 -10.35 18.77
N THR A 278 -17.97 -10.28 18.99
CA THR A 278 -18.59 -9.88 20.25
C THR A 278 -19.25 -11.11 20.90
N PRO A 279 -19.63 -11.05 22.18
CA PRO A 279 -20.43 -12.11 22.81
C PRO A 279 -21.76 -12.38 22.10
N TYR A 280 -22.27 -11.41 21.35
CA TYR A 280 -23.55 -11.47 20.63
C TYR A 280 -23.40 -11.74 19.13
N GLY A 281 -22.19 -12.08 18.65
CA GLY A 281 -21.93 -12.39 17.25
C GLY A 281 -20.77 -11.58 16.67
N TYR A 282 -21.00 -10.92 15.53
CA TYR A 282 -20.02 -10.06 14.88
C TYR A 282 -20.48 -8.60 14.91
N GLY A 283 -19.56 -7.70 15.19
CA GLY A 283 -19.77 -6.26 15.16
C GLY A 283 -18.69 -5.55 14.36
N VAL A 284 -18.87 -4.27 14.11
CA VAL A 284 -17.87 -3.42 13.46
C VAL A 284 -17.19 -2.56 14.50
N HIS A 285 -15.86 -2.51 14.45
CA HIS A 285 -15.10 -1.68 15.38
C HIS A 285 -15.44 -0.19 15.17
N PRO A 286 -15.60 0.61 16.24
CA PRO A 286 -16.00 2.02 16.10
C PRO A 286 -15.04 2.83 15.24
N THR A 287 -13.72 2.73 15.46
CA THR A 287 -12.72 3.62 14.83
C THR A 287 -11.58 2.93 14.08
N LEU A 288 -11.39 1.61 14.21
CA LEU A 288 -10.22 0.95 13.65
C LEU A 288 -10.46 0.55 12.19
N PRO A 289 -9.54 0.91 11.28
CA PRO A 289 -9.66 0.52 9.89
C PRO A 289 -9.61 -1.00 9.71
N MET A 290 -10.24 -1.46 8.64
CA MET A 290 -10.06 -2.83 8.17
C MET A 290 -8.59 -3.07 7.81
N THR A 291 -8.06 -4.21 8.23
CA THR A 291 -6.68 -4.61 7.89
C THR A 291 -6.67 -5.45 6.63
N TYR A 292 -5.53 -5.41 5.91
CA TYR A 292 -5.31 -6.28 4.75
C TYR A 292 -5.50 -7.77 5.08
N ASP A 293 -5.04 -8.22 6.26
CA ASP A 293 -5.23 -9.60 6.68
C ASP A 293 -6.71 -9.94 6.87
N SER A 294 -7.53 -9.00 7.35
CA SER A 294 -8.97 -9.21 7.49
C SER A 294 -9.66 -9.39 6.15
N SER A 295 -9.35 -8.54 5.16
CA SER A 295 -9.94 -8.67 3.82
C SER A 295 -9.43 -9.91 3.08
N ARG A 296 -8.15 -10.25 3.24
CA ARG A 296 -7.55 -11.45 2.66
C ARG A 296 -8.19 -12.73 3.19
N LEU A 297 -8.42 -12.82 4.50
CA LEU A 297 -9.10 -13.97 5.10
C LEU A 297 -10.55 -14.06 4.62
N ALA A 298 -11.28 -12.95 4.60
CA ALA A 298 -12.66 -12.93 4.11
C ALA A 298 -12.77 -13.40 2.64
N LEU A 299 -11.85 -12.98 1.76
CA LEU A 299 -11.80 -13.47 0.38
C LEU A 299 -11.47 -14.96 0.30
N LYS A 300 -10.52 -15.43 1.12
CA LYS A 300 -10.16 -16.84 1.21
C LYS A 300 -11.36 -17.69 1.61
N ASP A 301 -12.03 -17.32 2.70
CA ASP A 301 -13.20 -18.03 3.24
C ASP A 301 -14.33 -18.05 2.20
N LEU A 302 -14.57 -16.94 1.51
CA LEU A 302 -15.55 -16.86 0.42
C LEU A 302 -15.20 -17.77 -0.76
N GLY A 303 -13.90 -17.92 -1.09
CA GLY A 303 -13.43 -18.85 -2.10
C GLY A 303 -13.66 -20.30 -1.70
N GLU A 304 -13.29 -20.65 -0.47
CA GLU A 304 -13.45 -21.99 0.09
C GLU A 304 -14.94 -22.39 0.18
N ASP A 305 -15.80 -21.49 0.65
CA ASP A 305 -17.25 -21.70 0.74
C ASP A 305 -17.93 -21.88 -0.63
N ARG A 306 -17.35 -21.28 -1.68
CA ARG A 306 -17.82 -21.44 -3.06
C ARG A 306 -17.20 -22.64 -3.77
N GLY A 307 -16.32 -23.38 -3.10
CA GLY A 307 -15.69 -24.58 -3.65
C GLY A 307 -14.61 -24.29 -4.69
N PHE A 308 -14.02 -23.08 -4.69
CA PHE A 308 -12.86 -22.81 -5.55
C PHE A 308 -11.67 -23.64 -5.08
N GLU A 309 -10.94 -24.22 -6.04
CA GLU A 309 -9.73 -25.02 -5.77
C GLU A 309 -8.60 -24.14 -5.22
N ASP A 310 -8.46 -22.93 -5.76
CA ASP A 310 -7.49 -21.94 -5.33
C ASP A 310 -8.07 -20.92 -4.35
N ASN A 311 -7.22 -20.45 -3.44
CA ASN A 311 -7.57 -19.36 -2.53
C ASN A 311 -7.80 -18.07 -3.33
N LEU A 312 -8.99 -17.49 -3.21
CA LEU A 312 -9.29 -16.18 -3.76
C LEU A 312 -8.45 -15.10 -3.07
N GLY A 313 -7.72 -14.33 -3.87
CA GLY A 313 -6.95 -13.17 -3.48
C GLY A 313 -7.46 -11.89 -4.14
N HIS A 314 -6.92 -10.75 -3.72
CA HIS A 314 -7.27 -9.43 -4.29
C HIS A 314 -6.82 -9.23 -5.75
N TYR A 315 -6.12 -10.20 -6.34
CA TYR A 315 -5.57 -10.16 -7.70
C TYR A 315 -6.10 -11.28 -8.59
N ASN A 316 -7.14 -12.00 -8.14
CA ASN A 316 -7.70 -13.13 -8.86
C ASN A 316 -8.87 -12.73 -9.77
N PHE A 317 -9.03 -11.42 -10.06
CA PHE A 317 -10.12 -10.84 -10.84
C PHE A 317 -9.59 -9.94 -11.95
#